data_AF-A0A448MSZ8-F1
#
_entry.id   AF-A0A448MSZ8-F1
#
_cell.length_a   1.000
_cell.length_b   1.000
_cell.length_c   1.000
_cell.angle_alpha   90.00
_cell.angle_beta   90.00
_cell.angle_gamma   90.00
#
_symmetry.space_group_name_H-M   'P 1'
#
loop_
_entity.id
_entity.type
_entity.pdbx_description
1 polymer ?
#
loop_
_entity_poly.entity_id
_entity_poly.type
_entity_poly.pdbx_seq_one_letter_code
_entity_poly.pdbx_strand_id
1 'polypeptide(L)'
;MADLTPKQEAFCLKYIELGNASEAYRQAYNAENMKPESVHRKAAELLADGKITARIEALQAEHMKRHNLTVDKVITDLLEQCAVCMGKKPVKTTITIKTIKAAKLNA
;
A
#
# COMPACT_ATOMS: atom_id res chain seq x y z
N MET A 1 1.32 -25.17 3.97
CA MET A 1 0.98 -24.06 3.05
C MET A 1 -0.50 -24.20 2.81
N ALA A 2 -1.32 -23.25 3.25
CA ALA A 2 -2.78 -23.40 3.25
C ALA A 2 -3.27 -23.71 1.81
N ASP A 3 -3.96 -24.84 1.64
CA ASP A 3 -4.52 -25.27 0.35
C ASP A 3 -5.69 -24.34 -0.05
N LEU A 4 -5.36 -23.12 -0.47
CA LEU A 4 -6.30 -22.24 -1.17
C LEU A 4 -6.31 -22.63 -2.64
N THR A 5 -7.51 -22.69 -3.19
CA THR A 5 -7.66 -22.81 -4.64
C THR A 5 -7.14 -21.54 -5.32
N PRO A 6 -6.67 -21.62 -6.58
CA PRO A 6 -6.21 -20.44 -7.33
C PRO A 6 -7.24 -19.30 -7.38
N LYS A 7 -8.54 -19.62 -7.35
CA LYS A 7 -9.62 -18.61 -7.30
C LYS A 7 -9.72 -17.92 -5.95
N GLN A 8 -9.55 -18.65 -4.85
CA GLN A 8 -9.54 -18.06 -3.51
C GLN A 8 -8.31 -17.19 -3.30
N GLU A 9 -7.15 -17.61 -3.82
CA GLU A 9 -5.94 -16.80 -3.78
C GLU A 9 -6.11 -15.51 -4.60
N ALA A 10 -6.67 -15.61 -5.81
CA ALA A 10 -6.98 -14.44 -6.63
C ALA A 10 -7.95 -13.48 -5.92
N PHE A 11 -8.96 -14.01 -5.21
CA PHE A 11 -9.86 -13.21 -4.39
C PHE A 11 -9.11 -12.46 -3.29
N CYS A 12 -8.21 -13.12 -2.56
CA CYS A 12 -7.41 -12.49 -1.49
C CYS A 12 -6.58 -11.33 -2.05
N LEU A 13 -5.89 -11.54 -3.17
CA LEU A 13 -5.07 -10.52 -3.81
C LEU A 13 -5.92 -9.32 -4.26
N LYS A 14 -7.05 -9.58 -4.95
CA LYS A 14 -7.96 -8.51 -5.38
C LYS A 14 -8.61 -7.76 -4.22
N TYR A 15 -8.87 -8.44 -3.11
CA TYR A 15 -9.42 -7.79 -1.94
C TYR A 15 -8.42 -6.82 -1.29
N ILE A 16 -7.14 -7.19 -1.21
CA ILE A 16 -6.07 -6.29 -0.74
C ILE A 16 -5.90 -5.08 -1.67
N GLU A 17 -6.02 -5.28 -2.99
CA GLU A 17 -5.90 -4.19 -3.97
C GLU A 17 -7.09 -3.21 -3.95
N LEU A 18 -8.32 -3.73 -3.84
CA LEU A 18 -9.54 -2.95 -4.06
C LEU A 18 -10.22 -2.49 -2.76
N GLY A 19 -10.01 -3.20 -1.66
CA GLY A 19 -10.72 -3.00 -0.39
C GLY A 19 -12.22 -3.33 -0.45
N ASN A 20 -12.72 -3.89 -1.56
CA ASN A 20 -14.13 -4.24 -1.76
C ASN A 20 -14.26 -5.74 -2.05
N ALA A 21 -14.95 -6.45 -1.16
CA ALA A 21 -15.16 -7.89 -1.26
C ALA A 21 -16.02 -8.29 -2.48
N SER A 22 -17.06 -7.51 -2.79
CA SER A 22 -17.95 -7.83 -3.92
C SER A 22 -17.22 -7.66 -5.25
N GLU A 23 -16.41 -6.62 -5.40
CA GLU A 23 -15.60 -6.41 -6.61
C GLU A 23 -14.46 -7.42 -6.71
N ALA A 24 -13.81 -7.76 -5.60
CA ALA A 24 -12.81 -8.82 -5.57
C ALA A 24 -13.42 -10.17 -5.99
N TYR A 25 -14.64 -10.48 -5.56
CA TYR A 25 -15.35 -11.69 -5.97
C TYR A 25 -15.68 -11.69 -7.46
N ARG A 26 -16.14 -10.57 -8.03
CA ARG A 26 -16.42 -10.47 -9.48
C ARG A 26 -15.18 -10.66 -10.35
N GLN A 27 -14.02 -10.24 -9.87
CA GLN A 27 -12.75 -10.40 -10.59
C GLN A 27 -12.15 -11.80 -10.42
N ALA A 28 -12.29 -12.40 -9.23
CA ALA A 28 -11.75 -13.74 -8.95
C ALA A 28 -12.66 -14.87 -9.47
N TYR A 29 -13.97 -14.63 -9.53
CA TYR A 29 -14.97 -15.58 -9.98
C TYR A 29 -15.73 -14.97 -11.16
N ASN A 30 -15.90 -15.75 -12.24
CA ASN A 30 -16.71 -15.33 -13.38
C ASN A 30 -18.19 -15.16 -12.97
N ALA A 31 -18.53 -13.96 -12.50
CA ALA A 31 -19.81 -13.62 -11.87
C ALA A 31 -20.67 -12.70 -12.77
N GLU A 32 -20.37 -12.61 -14.07
CA GLU A 32 -21.04 -11.71 -15.02
C GLU A 32 -22.56 -11.90 -15.06
N ASN A 33 -23.03 -13.15 -14.89
CA ASN A 33 -24.46 -13.49 -14.90
C ASN A 33 -25.09 -13.56 -13.49
N MET A 34 -24.34 -13.21 -12.44
CA MET A 34 -24.84 -13.26 -11.07
C MET A 34 -25.52 -11.95 -10.67
N LYS A 35 -26.61 -12.06 -9.92
CA LYS A 35 -27.24 -10.90 -9.29
C LYS A 35 -26.29 -10.24 -8.27
N PRO A 36 -26.29 -8.91 -8.14
CA PRO A 36 -25.43 -8.20 -7.19
C PRO A 36 -25.56 -8.70 -5.74
N GLU A 37 -26.76 -9.05 -5.30
CA GLU A 37 -27.05 -9.54 -3.95
C GLU A 37 -26.41 -10.90 -3.70
N SER A 38 -26.42 -11.77 -4.72
CA SER A 38 -25.77 -13.09 -4.65
C SER A 38 -24.25 -12.96 -4.59
N VAL A 39 -23.68 -12.03 -5.35
CA VAL A 39 -22.24 -11.72 -5.30
C VAL A 39 -21.86 -11.22 -3.91
N HIS A 40 -22.62 -10.27 -3.37
CA HIS A 40 -22.37 -9.71 -2.05
C HIS A 40 -22.41 -10.79 -0.95
N ARG A 41 -23.44 -11.66 -0.97
CA ARG A 41 -23.56 -12.75 -0.02
C ARG A 41 -22.38 -13.73 -0.11
N LYS A 42 -22.03 -14.19 -1.33
CA LYS A 42 -20.92 -15.13 -1.52
C LYS A 42 -19.57 -14.53 -1.15
N ALA A 43 -19.35 -13.25 -1.44
CA ALA A 43 -18.14 -12.54 -1.04
C ALA A 43 -18.01 -12.46 0.49
N ALA A 44 -19.12 -12.18 1.19
CA ALA A 44 -19.15 -12.17 2.65
C ALA A 44 -18.91 -13.57 3.24
N GLU A 45 -19.51 -14.61 2.66
CA GLU A 45 -19.25 -16.01 3.05
C GLU A 45 -17.78 -16.39 2.86
N LEU A 46 -17.16 -15.96 1.75
CA LEU A 46 -15.72 -16.18 1.49
C LEU A 46 -14.85 -15.49 2.54
N LEU A 47 -15.17 -14.26 2.93
CA LEU A 47 -14.41 -13.54 3.96
C LEU A 47 -14.53 -14.16 5.36
N ALA A 48 -15.64 -14.84 5.62
CA ALA A 48 -15.85 -15.57 6.88
C ALA A 48 -15.12 -16.92 6.93
N ASP A 49 -14.60 -17.42 5.80
CA ASP A 49 -13.75 -18.62 5.78
C ASP A 49 -12.40 -18.31 6.43
N GLY A 50 -12.13 -18.96 7.57
CA GLY A 50 -10.91 -18.74 8.33
C GLY A 50 -9.62 -18.97 7.55
N LYS A 51 -9.62 -19.80 6.48
CA LYS A 51 -8.44 -19.96 5.62
C LYS A 51 -8.15 -18.71 4.80
N ILE A 52 -9.21 -18.06 4.33
CA ILE A 52 -9.14 -16.84 3.52
C ILE A 52 -8.78 -15.66 4.43
N THR A 53 -9.40 -15.56 5.60
CA THR A 53 -9.05 -14.54 6.60
C THR A 53 -7.57 -14.62 6.96
N ALA A 54 -7.05 -15.81 7.27
CA ALA A 54 -5.63 -16.00 7.59
C ALA A 54 -4.71 -15.64 6.42
N ARG A 55 -5.12 -15.90 5.18
CA ARG A 55 -4.34 -15.51 3.99
C ARG A 55 -4.28 -14.00 3.81
N ILE A 56 -5.41 -13.31 3.99
CA ILE A 56 -5.50 -11.85 3.93
C ILE A 56 -4.61 -11.21 5.00
N GLU A 57 -4.66 -11.71 6.24
CA GLU A 57 -3.82 -11.22 7.33
C GLU A 57 -2.32 -11.42 7.03
N ALA A 58 -1.94 -12.57 6.47
CA ALA A 58 -0.57 -12.82 6.06
C ALA A 58 -0.10 -11.83 4.98
N LEU A 59 -0.93 -11.56 3.96
CA LEU A 59 -0.64 -10.58 2.91
C LEU A 59 -0.52 -9.16 3.46
N GLN A 60 -1.39 -8.77 4.40
CA GLN A 60 -1.29 -7.49 5.09
C GLN A 60 0.01 -7.38 5.89
N ALA A 61 0.38 -8.44 6.61
CA ALA A 61 1.64 -8.48 7.35
C ALA A 61 2.87 -8.39 6.43
N GLU A 62 2.84 -9.03 5.26
CA GLU A 62 3.88 -8.90 4.23
C GLU A 62 3.98 -7.47 3.68
N HIS A 63 2.85 -6.83 3.35
CA HIS A 63 2.83 -5.44 2.92
C HIS A 63 3.34 -4.49 4.00
N MET A 64 2.92 -4.68 5.26
CA MET A 64 3.42 -3.88 6.38
C MET A 64 4.92 -4.02 6.55
N LYS A 65 5.48 -5.24 6.47
CA LYS A 65 6.93 -5.47 6.53
C LYS A 65 7.69 -4.82 5.38
N ARG A 66 7.16 -4.92 4.15
CA ARG A 66 7.80 -4.35 2.97
C ARG A 66 7.83 -2.83 3.02
N HIS A 67 6.75 -2.22 3.46
CA HIS A 67 6.62 -0.78 3.44
C HIS A 67 7.11 -0.11 4.73
N ASN A 68 7.12 -0.80 5.87
CA ASN A 68 7.53 -0.27 7.19
C ASN A 68 7.09 1.19 7.44
N LEU A 69 5.95 1.56 6.83
CA LEU A 69 5.39 2.89 6.74
C LEU A 69 4.07 2.80 7.49
N THR A 70 4.07 3.27 8.73
CA THR A 70 2.85 3.46 9.49
C THR A 70 2.08 4.64 8.90
N VAL A 71 0.75 4.60 8.95
CA VAL A 71 -0.10 5.74 8.57
C VAL A 71 0.37 7.03 9.25
N ASP A 72 0.80 6.95 10.51
CA ASP A 72 1.36 8.07 11.28
C ASP A 72 2.64 8.67 10.67
N LYS A 73 3.50 7.83 10.07
CA LYS A 73 4.72 8.30 9.40
C LYS A 73 4.37 9.08 8.14
N VAL A 74 3.44 8.56 7.33
CA VAL A 74 2.96 9.25 6.12
C VAL A 74 2.32 10.59 6.48
N ILE A 75 1.50 10.63 7.54
CA ILE A 75 0.89 11.88 8.02
C ILE A 75 1.97 12.85 8.51
N THR A 76 2.95 12.38 9.27
CA THR A 76 4.05 13.21 9.78
C THR A 76 4.85 13.83 8.63
N ASP A 77 5.24 13.02 7.65
CA ASP A 77 6.02 13.47 6.50
C ASP A 77 5.23 14.47 5.65
N LEU A 78 3.92 14.23 5.44
CA LEU A 78 3.05 15.14 4.71
C LEU A 78 2.87 16.48 5.44
N LEU A 79 2.66 16.45 6.76
CA LEU A 79 2.56 17.67 7.57
C LEU A 79 3.86 18.47 7.55
N GLU A 80 5.00 17.80 7.58
CA GLU A 80 6.30 18.45 7.45
C GLU A 80 6.47 19.11 6.08
N GLN A 81 6.09 18.44 5.00
CA GLN A 81 6.10 19.01 3.65
C GLN A 81 5.16 20.21 3.53
N CYS A 82 3.93 20.11 4.05
CA CYS A 82 2.98 21.22 4.08
C CYS A 82 3.50 22.42 4.88
N ALA A 83 4.18 22.19 6.01
CA ALA A 83 4.78 23.26 6.82
C ALA A 83 5.92 23.98 6.08
N VAL A 84 6.71 23.24 5.30
CA VAL A 84 7.75 23.82 4.43
C VAL A 84 7.11 24.65 3.31
N CYS A 85 6.11 24.12 2.61
CA CYS A 85 5.42 24.81 1.52
C CYS A 85 4.67 26.07 1.98
N MET A 86 4.07 26.05 3.17
CA MET A 86 3.38 27.20 3.76
C MET A 86 4.34 28.23 4.39
N GLY A 87 5.66 28.05 4.28
CA GLY A 87 6.65 28.96 4.85
C GLY A 87 6.72 28.95 6.38
N LYS A 88 6.06 27.99 7.05
CA LYS A 88 6.12 27.82 8.51
C LYS A 88 7.44 27.19 8.98
N LYS A 89 8.17 26.51 8.08
CA LYS A 89 9.51 25.96 8.30
C LYS A 89 10.44 26.32 7.13
N PRO A 90 11.71 26.70 7.37
CA PRO A 90 12.67 26.99 6.30
C PRO A 90 13.20 25.69 5.65
N VAL A 91 13.39 25.71 4.33
CA VAL A 91 14.00 24.61 3.57
C VAL A 91 15.48 24.50 3.95
N LYS A 92 15.91 23.33 4.44
CA LYS A 92 17.33 23.04 4.66
C LYS A 92 17.95 22.55 3.34
N THR A 93 18.59 23.45 2.61
CA THR A 93 19.37 23.09 1.41
C THR A 93 20.85 22.97 1.78
N THR A 94 21.44 21.78 1.61
CA THR A 94 22.89 21.59 1.74
C THR A 94 23.56 21.96 0.42
N ILE A 95 24.16 23.14 0.35
CA ILE A 95 24.94 23.57 -0.82
C ILE A 95 26.38 23.08 -0.63
N THR A 96 26.79 22.05 -1.36
CA THR A 96 28.19 21.60 -1.35
C THR A 96 29.04 22.58 -2.17
N ILE A 97 29.66 23.56 -1.50
CA ILE A 97 30.60 24.49 -2.14
C ILE A 97 31.90 23.73 -2.42
N LYS A 98 32.14 23.32 -3.68
CA LYS A 98 33.46 22.87 -4.12
C LYS A 98 34.38 24.09 -4.19
N THR A 99 35.18 24.30 -3.14
CA THR A 99 36.24 25.32 -3.14
C THR A 99 37.27 24.96 -4.21
N ILE A 100 37.34 25.74 -5.29
CA ILE A 100 38.42 25.66 -6.27
C ILE A 100 39.67 26.19 -5.57
N LYS A 101 40.63 25.31 -5.29
CA LYS A 101 41.90 25.66 -4.65
C LYS A 101 42.66 26.60 -5.59
N ALA A 102 42.71 27.90 -5.27
CA ALA A 102 43.53 28.86 -5.99
C ALA A 102 45.01 28.42 -5.91
N ALA A 103 45.54 27.93 -7.03
CA ALA A 103 46.97 27.76 -7.19
C ALA A 103 47.59 29.17 -7.25
N LYS A 104 48.47 29.43 -6.28
CA LYS A 104 49.14 30.72 -6.06
C LYS A 104 49.86 31.18 -7.32
N LEU A 105 49.51 32.38 -7.78
CA LEU A 105 50.43 33.32 -8.41
C LEU A 105 51.50 33.67 -7.38
N ASN A 106 52.78 33.45 -7.68
CA ASN A 106 53.90 34.12 -7.02
C ASN A 106 55.19 33.96 -7.86
N ALA A 107 55.70 35.13 -8.27
CA ALA A 107 57.06 35.50 -8.66
C ALA A 107 57.73 34.75 -9.82
#